data_AF-A0A645CT22-F1
#
_entry.id   AF-A0A645CT22-F1
#
_cell.length_a   1.000
_cell.length_b   1.000
_cell.length_c   1.000
_cell.angle_alpha   90.00
_cell.angle_beta   90.00
_cell.angle_gamma   90.00
#
_symmetry.space_group_name_H-M   'P 1'
#
loop_
_entity.id
_entity.type
_entity.pdbx_description
1 polymer ?
#
loop_
_entity_poly.entity_id
_entity_poly.type
_entity_poly.pdbx_seq_one_letter_code
_entity_poly.pdbx_strand_id
1 'polypeptide(L)'
;MLDGGEADDKIIAVAAGDPSVSHFNDISELPNHSISEMFSFFEDYKKLENKTVVVEKFLDKRTAIKILNEAFDLYNKLFKDSCPCRV
;
A
#
# COMPACT_ATOMS: atom_id res chain seq x y z
N MET A 1 3.74 -6.30 -2.07
CA MET A 1 4.54 -6.65 -3.27
C MET A 1 5.90 -7.15 -2.80
N LEU A 2 6.66 -7.83 -3.66
CA LEU A 2 8.04 -8.20 -3.37
C LEU A 2 8.99 -7.32 -4.21
N ASP A 3 9.83 -6.54 -3.53
CA ASP A 3 10.84 -5.67 -4.14
C ASP A 3 12.23 -6.18 -3.74
N GLY A 4 12.99 -6.74 -4.68
CA GLY A 4 14.31 -7.29 -4.38
C GLY A 4 14.31 -8.45 -3.36
N GLY A 5 13.17 -9.12 -3.16
CA GLY A 5 13.00 -10.21 -2.19
C GLY A 5 12.51 -9.76 -0.80
N GLU A 6 12.35 -8.45 -0.59
CA GLU A 6 11.77 -7.90 0.63
C GLU A 6 10.28 -7.60 0.45
N ALA A 7 9.51 -7.82 1.52
CA ALA A 7 8.10 -7.47 1.55
C ALA A 7 7.95 -5.95 1.63
N ASP A 8 7.31 -5.37 0.63
CA ASP A 8 6.99 -3.95 0.58
C ASP A 8 5.47 -3.80 0.39
N ASP A 9 4.75 -3.52 1.47
CA ASP A 9 3.30 -3.35 1.45
C ASP A 9 2.93 -1.97 0.88
N LYS A 10 2.02 -1.95 -0.10
CA LYS A 10 1.51 -0.74 -0.72
C LYS A 10 0.03 -0.60 -0.41
N ILE A 11 -0.33 0.45 0.33
CA ILE A 11 -1.72 0.77 0.68
C ILE A 11 -2.35 1.62 -0.42
N ILE A 12 -3.53 1.22 -0.88
CA ILE A 12 -4.36 1.99 -1.81
C ILE A 12 -5.42 2.73 -0.99
N ALA A 13 -5.54 4.03 -1.24
CA ALA A 13 -6.52 4.88 -0.59
C ALA A 13 -7.08 5.91 -1.60
N VAL A 14 -8.27 6.42 -1.30
CA VAL A 14 -8.91 7.49 -2.06
C VAL A 14 -8.96 8.76 -1.22
N ALA A 15 -8.99 9.91 -1.87
CA ALA A 15 -9.16 11.18 -1.19
C ALA A 15 -10.61 11.33 -0.70
N ALA A 16 -10.81 11.52 0.60
CA ALA A 16 -12.14 11.60 1.21
C ALA A 16 -13.00 12.77 0.68
N GLY A 17 -12.37 13.86 0.26
CA GLY A 17 -13.04 15.04 -0.28
C GLY A 17 -13.23 15.05 -1.80
N ASP A 18 -12.74 14.05 -2.51
CA ASP A 18 -12.81 14.01 -3.97
C ASP A 18 -14.06 13.24 -4.42
N PRO A 19 -15.10 13.90 -4.96
CA PRO A 19 -16.35 13.25 -5.35
C PRO A 19 -16.15 12.20 -6.46
N SER A 20 -15.06 12.27 -7.23
CA SER A 20 -14.76 11.31 -8.30
C SER A 20 -14.35 9.93 -7.77
N VAL A 21 -13.90 9.84 -6.50
CA VAL A 21 -13.37 8.60 -5.93
C VAL A 21 -13.84 8.29 -4.49
N SER A 22 -14.37 9.28 -3.76
CA SER A 22 -14.74 9.13 -2.35
C SER A 22 -15.89 8.15 -2.08
N HIS A 23 -16.61 7.75 -3.13
CA HIS A 23 -17.68 6.78 -3.05
C HIS A 23 -17.19 5.32 -3.09
N PHE A 24 -15.92 5.07 -3.43
CA PHE A 24 -15.33 3.73 -3.41
C PHE A 24 -14.90 3.34 -2.00
N ASN A 25 -15.40 2.19 -1.54
CA ASN A 25 -15.16 1.66 -0.19
C ASN A 25 -14.31 0.40 -0.16
N ASP A 26 -14.13 -0.28 -1.29
CA ASP A 26 -13.24 -1.44 -1.43
C ASP A 26 -12.61 -1.46 -2.83
N ILE A 27 -11.46 -2.13 -2.95
CA ILE A 27 -10.75 -2.28 -4.23
C ILE A 27 -11.60 -3.01 -5.27
N SER A 28 -12.52 -3.89 -4.84
CA SER A 28 -13.44 -4.58 -5.75
C SER A 28 -14.45 -3.65 -6.43
N GLU A 29 -14.64 -2.43 -5.92
CA GLU A 29 -15.56 -1.45 -6.50
C GLU A 29 -14.91 -0.62 -7.62
N LEU A 30 -13.57 -0.66 -7.74
CA LEU A 30 -12.87 0.04 -8.79
C LEU A 30 -13.12 -0.61 -10.16
N PRO A 31 -13.16 0.19 -11.24
CA PRO A 31 -13.23 -0.37 -12.58
C PRO A 31 -12.06 -1.30 -12.89
N ASN A 32 -12.34 -2.42 -13.55
CA ASN A 32 -11.32 -3.43 -13.89
C ASN A 32 -10.12 -2.84 -14.65
N HIS A 33 -10.34 -1.84 -15.51
CA HIS A 33 -9.24 -1.20 -16.25
C HIS A 33 -8.28 -0.44 -15.31
N SER A 34 -8.79 0.22 -14.26
CA SER A 34 -7.96 0.91 -13.27
C SER A 34 -7.11 -0.09 -12.48
N ILE A 35 -7.68 -1.25 -12.14
CA ILE A 35 -6.95 -2.34 -11.48
C ILE A 35 -5.81 -2.84 -12.38
N SER A 36 -6.08 -3.11 -13.65
CA SER A 36 -5.07 -3.56 -14.62
C SER A 36 -3.96 -2.52 -14.84
N GLU A 37 -4.33 -1.23 -14.91
CA GLU A 37 -3.36 -0.14 -15.06
C GLU A 37 -2.43 -0.07 -13.85
N MET A 38 -2.96 -0.17 -12.63
CA MET A 38 -2.14 -0.20 -11.41
C MET A 38 -1.20 -1.41 -11.39
N PHE A 39 -1.67 -2.61 -11.76
CA PHE A 39 -0.80 -3.79 -11.88
C PHE A 39 0.36 -3.53 -12.84
N SER A 40 0.07 -3.07 -14.05
CA SER A 40 1.08 -2.79 -15.06
C SER A 40 2.07 -1.72 -14.58
N PHE A 41 1.60 -0.68 -13.91
CA PHE A 41 2.47 0.35 -13.37
C PHE A 41 3.47 -0.21 -12.34
N PHE A 42 2.99 -0.98 -11.36
CA PHE A 42 3.84 -1.51 -10.29
C PHE A 42 4.81 -2.60 -10.75
N GLU A 43 4.46 -3.37 -11.79
CA GLU A 43 5.41 -4.31 -12.41
C GLU A 43 6.49 -3.58 -13.22
N ASP A 44 6.16 -2.42 -13.80
CA ASP A 44 6.99 -1.80 -14.82
C ASP A 44 7.91 -0.70 -14.30
N TYR A 45 7.53 0.00 -13.22
CA TYR A 45 8.19 1.25 -12.83
C TYR A 45 9.68 1.11 -12.50
N LYS A 46 10.17 -0.10 -12.18
CA LYS A 46 11.59 -0.39 -11.89
C LYS A 46 12.31 -1.19 -12.96
N LYS A 47 11.67 -1.47 -14.11
CA LYS A 47 12.29 -2.25 -15.19
C LYS A 47 13.58 -1.62 -15.70
N LEU A 48 13.64 -0.29 -15.81
CA LEU A 48 14.84 0.43 -16.26
C LEU A 48 15.99 0.38 -15.23
N GLU A 49 15.71 0.04 -13.97
CA GLU A 49 16.73 -0.17 -12.94
C GLU A 49 17.27 -1.61 -12.93
N ASN A 50 16.85 -2.46 -13.89
CA ASN A 50 17.11 -3.90 -13.91
C ASN A 50 16.65 -4.62 -12.62
N LYS A 51 15.61 -4.11 -11.97
CA LYS A 51 14.98 -4.75 -10.81
C LYS A 51 13.66 -5.39 -11.22
N THR A 52 13.31 -6.48 -10.56
CA THR A 52 12.04 -7.16 -10.73
C THR A 52 11.17 -6.91 -9.52
N VAL A 53 9.94 -6.48 -9.77
CA VAL A 53 8.88 -6.35 -8.75
C VAL A 53 7.81 -7.39 -9.07
N VAL A 54 7.38 -8.13 -8.06
CA VAL A 54 6.26 -9.09 -8.20
C VAL A 54 5.04 -8.56 -7.45
N VAL A 55 3.94 -8.41 -8.18
CA VAL A 55 2.64 -8.02 -7.62
C VAL A 55 1.75 -9.25 -7.58
N GLU A 56 1.53 -9.83 -6.39
CA GLU A 56 0.78 -11.08 -6.26
C GLU A 56 -0.73 -10.90 -6.50
N LYS A 57 -1.36 -10.02 -5.70
CA LYS A 57 -2.78 -9.68 -5.77
C LYS A 57 -3.07 -8.44 -4.94
N PHE A 58 -4.11 -7.71 -5.32
CA PHE A 58 -4.70 -6.72 -4.44
C PHE A 58 -5.52 -7.41 -3.33
N LEU A 59 -5.52 -6.78 -2.15
CA LEU A 59 -6.20 -7.27 -0.95
C LEU A 59 -7.36 -6.34 -0.58
N ASP A 60 -8.33 -6.86 0.15
CA ASP A 60 -9.50 -6.11 0.59
C ASP A 60 -9.14 -4.98 1.59
N LYS A 61 -10.05 -4.02 1.77
CA LYS A 61 -9.87 -2.91 2.71
C LYS A 61 -9.59 -3.39 4.13
N ARG A 62 -10.23 -4.49 4.55
CA ARG A 62 -10.06 -5.04 5.91
C ARG A 62 -8.62 -5.50 6.14
N THR A 63 -8.02 -6.17 5.18
CA THR A 63 -6.64 -6.63 5.26
C THR A 63 -5.68 -5.45 5.25
N ALA A 64 -5.94 -4.43 4.41
CA ALA A 64 -5.16 -3.20 4.41
C ALA A 64 -5.18 -2.48 5.78
N ILE A 65 -6.34 -2.35 6.42
CA ILE A 65 -6.47 -1.76 7.76
C ILE A 65 -5.69 -2.60 8.80
N LYS A 66 -5.74 -3.92 8.71
CA LYS A 66 -4.99 -4.81 9.61
C LYS A 66 -3.47 -4.56 9.49
N ILE A 67 -2.94 -4.57 8.26
CA ILE A 67 -1.51 -4.31 7.99
C ILE A 67 -1.10 -2.92 8.51
N LEU A 68 -1.94 -1.91 8.28
CA LEU A 68 -1.68 -0.56 8.75
C LEU A 68 -1.56 -0.48 10.29
N ASN A 69 -2.48 -1.14 11.02
CA ASN A 69 -2.42 -1.17 12.48
C ASN A 69 -1.18 -1.94 12.99
N GLU A 70 -0.84 -3.07 12.37
CA GLU A 70 0.38 -3.82 12.68
C GLU A 70 1.64 -2.97 12.47
N ALA A 71 1.69 -2.17 11.40
CA ALA A 71 2.78 -1.23 11.14
C ALA A 71 2.87 -0.13 12.21
N PHE A 72 1.74 0.43 12.66
CA PHE A 72 1.72 1.40 13.77
C PHE A 72 2.21 0.79 15.09
N ASP A 73 1.77 -0.42 15.41
CA ASP A 73 2.21 -1.12 16.62
C ASP A 73 3.71 -1.42 16.59
N LEU A 74 4.23 -1.87 15.44
CA LEU A 74 5.65 -2.11 15.24
C LEU A 74 6.47 -0.81 15.38
N TYR A 75 6.01 0.28 14.75
CA TYR A 75 6.65 1.59 14.88
C TYR A 75 6.70 2.04 16.33
N ASN A 76 5.57 1.95 17.04
CA ASN A 76 5.51 2.28 18.46
C ASN A 76 6.47 1.43 19.29
N LYS A 77 6.54 0.12 19.05
CA LYS A 77 7.45 -0.77 19.78
C LYS A 77 8.93 -0.43 19.55
N LEU A 78 9.30 -0.02 18.34
CA LEU A 78 10.69 0.25 17.97
C LEU A 78 11.15 1.67 18.33
N PHE A 79 10.25 2.65 18.29
CA PHE A 79 10.61 4.08 18.32
C PHE A 79 9.98 4.90 19.47
N LYS A 80 8.99 4.37 20.21
CA LYS A 80 8.26 5.15 21.21
C LYS A 80 9.04 5.43 22.49
N ASP A 81 10.02 4.57 22.82
CA ASP A 81 10.89 4.72 24.00
C ASP A 81 12.25 5.36 23.66
N SER A 82 12.54 5.60 22.38
CA SER A 82 13.81 6.13 21.88
C SER A 82 13.70 7.56 21.32
N CYS A 83 12.57 8.24 21.55
CA CYS A 83 12.40 9.64 21.12
C CYS A 83 13.04 10.60 22.14
N PRO A 84 14.15 11.30 21.79
CA PRO A 84 14.87 12.19 22.70
C PRO A 84 14.14 13.53 22.94
N CYS A 85 12.93 13.72 22.41
CA CYS A 85 12.24 15.01 22.36
C CYS A 85 10.97 15.09 23.23
N ARG A 86 10.83 14.26 24.26
CA ARG A 86 9.75 14.44 25.23
C ARG A 86 10.18 15.46 26.30
N VAL A 87 9.69 16.69 26.16
CA VAL A 87 9.61 17.71 27.22
C VAL A 87 8.44 17.37 28.14
#